data_AF-A0A1D7XLD1-F1
#
_entry.id   AF-A0A1D7XLD1-F1
#
_cell.length_a   1.000
_cell.length_b   1.000
_cell.length_c   1.000
_cell.angle_alpha   90.00
_cell.angle_beta   90.00
_cell.angle_gamma   90.00
#
_symmetry.space_group_name_H-M   'P 1'
#
loop_
_entity.id
_entity.type
_entity.pdbx_description
1 polymer ?
#
loop_
_entity_poly.entity_id
_entity_poly.type
_entity_poly.pdbx_seq_one_letter_code
_entity_poly.pdbx_strand_id
1 'polypeptide(L)' 'MTNKYSYKGQDITLDIIMKVEKIISIICEKTGETFEEVLKKFYKSNTYKALQNTESVLWAESSQYIVDELFREWESK' A
#
# COMPACT_ATOMS: atom_id res chain seq x y z
N MET A 1 14.90 12.53 3.29
CA MET A 1 15.55 11.35 2.67
C MET A 1 14.47 10.63 1.89
N THR A 2 14.51 10.67 0.56
CA THR A 2 13.61 9.88 -0.27
C THR A 2 14.12 8.44 -0.19
N ASN A 3 13.47 7.60 0.62
CA ASN A 3 13.84 6.19 0.74
C ASN A 3 13.65 5.53 -0.63
N LYS A 4 14.76 5.24 -1.30
CA LYS A 4 14.78 4.49 -2.55
C LYS A 4 14.41 3.04 -2.24
N TYR A 5 13.41 2.51 -2.92
CA TYR A 5 13.04 1.10 -2.83
C TYR A 5 13.77 0.31 -3.89
N SER A 6 14.39 -0.80 -3.50
CA SER A 6 15.09 -1.68 -4.44
C SER A 6 14.71 -3.14 -4.24
N TYR A 7 14.61 -3.88 -5.34
CA TYR A 7 14.42 -5.33 -5.35
C TYR A 7 15.41 -5.96 -6.32
N LYS A 8 16.22 -6.92 -5.85
CA LYS A 8 17.27 -7.57 -6.65
C LYS A 8 18.19 -6.61 -7.42
N GLY A 9 18.52 -5.47 -6.79
CA GLY A 9 19.37 -4.44 -7.40
C GLY A 9 18.67 -3.52 -8.41
N GLN A 10 17.37 -3.72 -8.67
CA GLN A 10 16.56 -2.83 -9.50
C GLN A 10 15.83 -1.81 -8.63
N ASP A 11 15.75 -0.56 -9.11
CA ASP A 11 14.97 0.50 -8.47
C ASP A 11 13.49 0.32 -8.81
N ILE A 12 12.66 0.13 -7.78
CA ILE A 12 11.22 -0.07 -7.89
C ILE A 12 10.44 1.03 -7.15
N THR A 13 11.10 2.16 -6.88
CA THR A 13 10.51 3.26 -6.11
C THR A 13 9.22 3.76 -6.76
N LEU A 14 9.22 3.89 -8.09
CA LEU A 14 8.04 4.35 -8.82
C LEU A 14 6.91 3.32 -8.77
N ASP A 15 7.22 2.02 -8.88
CA ASP A 15 6.24 0.95 -8.78
C ASP A 15 5.50 0.98 -7.44
N ILE A 16 6.24 1.17 -6.34
CA ILE A 16 5.64 1.28 -5.01
C ILE A 16 4.81 2.56 -4.88
N ILE A 17 5.28 3.72 -5.36
CA ILE A 17 4.51 4.97 -5.30
C ILE A 17 3.20 4.85 -6.09
N MET A 18 3.25 4.31 -7.30
CA MET A 18 2.05 4.04 -8.13
C MET A 18 1.12 3.03 -7.44
N LYS A 19 1.69 2.02 -6.78
CA LYS A 19 0.91 1.03 -6.03
C LYS A 19 0.14 1.68 -4.88
N VAL A 20 0.81 2.52 -4.10
CA VAL A 20 0.20 3.26 -2.98
C VAL A 20 -0.91 4.17 -3.50
N GLU A 21 -0.66 4.97 -4.54
CA GLU A 21 -1.67 5.83 -5.14
C GLU A 21 -2.93 5.03 -5.52
N LYS A 22 -2.74 3.90 -6.22
CA LYS A 22 -3.86 3.08 -6.67
C LYS A 22 -4.63 2.44 -5.52
N ILE A 23 -3.95 1.97 -4.49
CA ILE A 23 -4.58 1.41 -3.28
C ILE A 23 -5.46 2.46 -2.62
N ILE A 24 -4.93 3.67 -2.41
CA ILE A 24 -5.67 4.75 -1.74
C ILE A 24 -6.89 5.17 -2.56
N SER A 25 -6.74 5.31 -3.89
CA SER A 25 -7.86 5.61 -4.80
C SER A 25 -8.99 4.57 -4.67
N ILE A 26 -8.66 3.27 -4.71
CA ILE A 26 -9.66 2.20 -4.58
C ILE A 26 -10.39 2.26 -3.23
N ILE A 27 -9.67 2.54 -2.14
CA ILE A 27 -10.28 2.62 -0.81
C ILE A 27 -11.21 3.83 -0.73
N CYS A 28 -10.78 5.00 -1.20
CA CYS A 28 -11.62 6.20 -1.22
C CYS A 28 -12.92 5.96 -2.01
N GLU A 29 -12.84 5.29 -3.16
CA GLU A 29 -14.01 4.91 -3.97
C GLU A 29 -14.96 3.95 -3.22
N LYS A 30 -14.42 3.02 -2.43
CA LYS A 30 -15.21 2.02 -1.70
C LYS A 30 -15.83 2.55 -0.41
N THR A 31 -15.15 3.44 0.31
CA THR A 31 -15.57 3.90 1.64
C THR A 31 -16.21 5.29 1.62
N GLY A 32 -15.97 6.09 0.58
CA GLY A 32 -16.34 7.51 0.53
C GLY A 32 -15.50 8.39 1.47
N GLU A 33 -14.44 7.84 2.09
CA GLU A 33 -13.53 8.60 2.93
C GLU A 33 -12.62 9.51 2.11
N THR A 34 -12.10 10.57 2.74
CA THR A 34 -11.17 11.47 2.08
C THR A 34 -9.80 10.84 1.90
N PHE A 35 -9.05 11.29 0.89
CA PHE A 35 -7.69 10.83 0.64
C PHE A 35 -6.79 10.93 1.89
N GLU A 36 -6.88 12.05 2.64
CA GLU A 36 -6.05 12.28 3.82
C GLU A 36 -6.35 11.27 4.95
N GLU A 37 -7.63 10.98 5.19
CA GLU A 37 -8.05 10.01 6.20
C GLU A 37 -7.58 8.60 5.86
N VAL A 38 -7.79 8.18 4.61
CA VAL A 38 -7.36 6.86 4.12
C VAL A 38 -5.85 6.74 4.18
N LEU A 39 -5.11 7.75 3.73
CA LEU A 39 -3.64 7.75 3.75
C LEU A 39 -3.10 7.61 5.17
N LYS A 40 -3.70 8.34 6.13
CA LYS A 40 -3.32 8.29 7.55
C LYS A 40 -3.57 6.91 8.17
N LYS A 41 -4.69 6.25 7.82
CA LYS A 41 -4.99 4.88 8.25
C LYS A 41 -4.03 3.87 7.61
N PHE A 42 -3.81 4.02 6.30
CA PHE A 42 -2.95 3.14 5.52
C PHE A 42 -1.51 3.15 6.03
N TYR A 43 -0.91 4.32 6.30
CA TYR A 43 0.46 4.41 6.81
C TYR A 43 0.68 3.76 8.19
N LYS A 44 -0.39 3.50 8.94
CA LYS A 44 -0.32 2.79 10.23
C LYS A 44 -0.54 1.27 10.11
N SER A 45 -0.94 0.79 8.93
CA SER A 45 -1.25 -0.61 8.69
C SER A 45 0.00 -1.49 8.63
N ASN A 46 -0.16 -2.76 9.00
CA ASN A 46 0.86 -3.77 8.77
C ASN A 46 0.99 -4.08 7.27
N THR A 47 -0.10 -3.95 6.52
CA THR A 47 -0.12 -4.04 5.05
C THR A 47 0.84 -3.03 4.41
N TYR A 48 0.86 -1.78 4.86
CA TYR A 48 1.81 -0.77 4.38
C TYR A 48 3.24 -1.11 4.77
N LYS A 49 3.49 -1.57 6.01
CA LYS A 49 4.84 -2.02 6.41
C LYS A 49 5.34 -3.17 5.55
N ALA A 50 4.47 -4.12 5.21
CA ALA A 50 4.79 -5.21 4.28
C ALA A 50 5.09 -4.67 2.87
N LEU A 51 4.31 -3.71 2.39
CA LEU A 51 4.54 -3.06 1.09
C LEU A 51 5.89 -2.32 1.03
N GLN A 52 6.32 -1.70 2.13
CA GLN A 52 7.65 -1.06 2.23
C GLN A 52 8.80 -2.07 2.24
N ASN A 53 8.56 -3.29 2.74
CA ASN A 53 9.52 -4.39 2.67
C ASN A 53 9.50 -5.00 1.26
N THR A 54 10.44 -4.59 0.40
CA THR A 54 10.51 -5.02 -0.99
C THR A 54 10.68 -6.53 -1.17
N GLU A 55 11.23 -7.22 -0.17
CA GLU A 55 11.40 -8.68 -0.14
C GLU A 55 10.09 -9.43 0.16
N SER A 56 9.04 -8.74 0.63
CA SER A 56 7.70 -9.35 0.77
C SER A 56 7.05 -9.65 -0.58
N VAL A 57 7.53 -9.01 -1.66
CA VAL A 57 6.98 -9.08 -3.01
C VAL A 57 5.55 -8.54 -3.12
N LEU A 58 4.97 -8.00 -2.04
CA LEU A 58 3.60 -7.48 -2.03
C LEU A 58 3.37 -6.36 -3.06
N TRP A 59 4.41 -5.59 -3.38
CA TRP A 59 4.35 -4.54 -4.41
C TRP A 59 4.06 -5.08 -5.83
N ALA A 60 4.35 -6.36 -6.09
CA ALA A 60 4.05 -7.02 -7.36
C ALA A 60 2.62 -7.56 -7.45
N GLU A 61 1.91 -7.66 -6.31
CA GLU A 61 0.53 -8.14 -6.28
C GLU A 61 -0.47 -7.11 -6.83
N SER A 62 -1.68 -7.57 -7.16
CA SER A 62 -2.75 -6.66 -7.62
C SER A 62 -3.13 -5.67 -6.53
N SER A 63 -3.48 -4.44 -6.91
CA SER A 63 -3.90 -3.42 -5.93
C SER A 63 -5.17 -3.84 -5.19
N GLN A 64 -6.07 -4.56 -5.85
CA GLN A 64 -7.29 -5.12 -5.26
C GLN A 64 -6.96 -6.13 -4.16
N TYR A 65 -6.02 -7.04 -4.39
CA TYR A 65 -5.59 -8.00 -3.38
C TYR A 65 -5.05 -7.31 -2.12
N ILE A 66 -4.22 -6.28 -2.29
CA ILE A 66 -3.65 -5.52 -1.17
C ILE A 66 -4.73 -4.75 -0.41
N VAL A 67 -5.73 -4.20 -1.12
CA VAL A 67 -6.89 -3.57 -0.50
C VAL A 67 -7.71 -4.56 0.32
N ASP A 68 -7.95 -5.77 -0.20
CA ASP A 68 -8.67 -6.80 0.52
C ASP A 68 -7.91 -7.24 1.79
N GLU A 69 -6.59 -7.34 1.72
CA GLU A 69 -5.75 -7.63 2.89
C GLU A 69 -5.79 -6.51 3.93
N LEU A 70 -5.78 -5.25 3.48
CA LEU A 70 -5.91 -4.10 4.37
C LEU A 70 -7.27 -4.09 5.07
N PHE A 71 -8.36 -4.41 4.38
CA PHE A 71 -9.68 -4.51 5.00
C PHE A 71 -9.75 -5.66 6.01
N ARG A 72 -9.19 -6.84 5.68
CA ARG A 72 -9.05 -7.93 6.66
C ARG A 72 -8.29 -7.48 7.91
N GLU A 73 -7.19 -6.73 7.74
CA GLU A 73 -6.44 -6.18 8.88
C GLU A 73 -7.31 -5.25 9.73
N TRP A 74 -8.11 -4.38 9.11
CA TRP A 74 -8.97 -3.43 9.82
C TRP A 74 -10.15 -4.08 10.52
N GLU A 75 -10.74 -5.13 9.94
CA GLU A 75 -11.82 -5.91 10.56
C GLU A 75 -11.34 -6.78 11.73
N SER A 76 -10.07 -7.19 11.72
CA SER A 76 -9.48 -8.02 12.78
C SER A 76 -9.03 -7.25 14.04
N LYS A 77 -9.19 -5.92 14.06
CA LYS A 77 -8.83 -5.03 15.17
C LYS A 77 -10.05 -4.51 15.91
#